data_AF-A0A146KFA9-F1
#
_entry.id   AF-A0A146KFA9-F1
#
_cell.length_a   1.000
_cell.length_b   1.000
_cell.length_c   1.000
_cell.angle_alpha   90.00
_cell.angle_beta   90.00
_cell.angle_gamma   90.00
#
_symmetry.space_group_name_H-M   'P 1'
#
loop_
_entity.id
_entity.type
_entity.pdbx_description
1 polymer ?
#
loop_
_entity_poly.entity_id
_entity_poly.type
_entity_poly.pdbx_seq_one_letter_code
_entity_poly.pdbx_strand_id
1 'polypeptide(L)'
;TLSNSTDIAKSQPTFQLCVQNDKRLIRFYYKGKCKRYEIIDRKLTIFRNNGFEYLIKNPLQRQNYKSMNDLKNNKFIAAFEHTKSQQEQLIMNLSRGQYFNKIPGMRTLTYKDTFCRSMQLQEQFEQSKMIFSKKIYEKTYSPDQFAQFEMEFNPDKFYVSKPAQSYGGMGIVVSNNKSRLMKPNHIIQEYVENVLLYKNHKFDIRLHVLITSIDPLIAYLHYPGHVRLAKSVFQKPNVTNNKNNHIHLTNLHQGGSHNKIFKTDEMLDGVVNLDQFMSEVDSDPQHFNFAKNISSNELKTNLVTLTEKVLIANYPEILEEAQKTNYNLHLWPKQLFQIVGVDAYFDTNGDAKVFEVNKGVNMQYTKQTKRTYIRKAAADAINLFGVRWYKDKQGSVINPMYGESHPDIPDNTVDETYSTTLQQILSGKVNTKKLTKIEKNCFKQIQEEGSRLGGYTRLRFENHIDWFRNTSYLTRLLYQTLLEKQQLMQRKLQKIQRLRNQKITDEQN
;
A
#
# COMPACT_ATOMS: atom_id res chain seq x y z
N THR A 1 -2.72 26.65 21.02
CA THR A 1 -2.73 28.12 20.86
C THR A 1 -1.44 28.67 21.41
N LEU A 2 -0.63 29.27 20.53
CA LEU A 2 0.27 30.42 20.78
C LEU A 2 1.25 30.54 19.60
N SER A 3 0.98 31.55 18.79
CA SER A 3 1.87 32.19 17.83
C SER A 3 2.67 33.28 18.56
N ASN A 4 3.97 33.35 18.31
CA ASN A 4 4.75 34.55 17.95
C ASN A 4 6.24 34.34 18.24
N SER A 5 7.02 34.17 17.18
CA SER A 5 8.36 34.75 17.09
C SER A 5 8.62 34.98 15.61
N THR A 6 8.56 36.25 15.23
CA THR A 6 8.97 36.80 13.94
C THR A 6 10.46 36.58 13.74
N ASP A 7 10.81 35.74 12.77
CA ASP A 7 12.06 35.84 12.03
C ASP A 7 11.78 35.50 10.56
N ILE A 8 12.13 36.44 9.69
CA ILE A 8 11.88 36.43 8.26
C ILE A 8 12.85 35.43 7.61
N ALA A 9 12.52 34.15 7.68
CA ALA A 9 12.96 33.19 6.69
C ALA A 9 11.95 33.23 5.54
N LYS A 10 12.38 33.64 4.34
CA LYS A 10 11.58 33.48 3.10
C LYS A 10 11.02 32.06 3.08
N SER A 11 9.73 31.92 3.37
CA SER A 11 9.08 30.63 3.42
C SER A 11 9.09 30.08 2.00
N GLN A 12 9.87 29.02 1.79
CA GLN A 12 9.69 28.23 0.57
C GLN A 12 8.22 27.82 0.52
N PRO A 13 7.55 27.90 -0.65
CA PRO A 13 6.14 27.58 -0.75
C PRO A 13 5.93 26.15 -0.27
N THR A 14 5.29 25.99 0.89
CA THR A 14 4.80 24.72 1.36
C THR A 14 3.56 24.39 0.54
N PHE A 15 3.52 23.19 -0.05
CA PHE A 15 2.39 22.77 -0.86
C PHE A 15 1.19 22.51 0.07
N GLN A 16 0.38 23.54 0.35
CA GLN A 16 -0.81 23.43 1.20
C GLN A 16 -1.96 22.70 0.48
N LEU A 17 -2.75 21.97 1.25
CA LEU A 17 -3.94 21.27 0.78
C LEU A 17 -5.01 22.28 0.35
N CYS A 18 -5.49 22.18 -0.90
CA CYS A 18 -6.73 22.85 -1.32
C CYS A 18 -7.91 21.95 -0.93
N VAL A 19 -8.63 22.29 0.13
CA VAL A 19 -9.87 21.59 0.51
C VAL A 19 -11.01 22.12 -0.36
N GLN A 20 -11.63 21.24 -1.16
CA GLN A 20 -12.87 21.54 -1.90
C GLN A 20 -13.78 20.31 -1.94
N ASN A 21 -15.08 20.58 -2.09
CA ASN A 21 -16.22 19.70 -1.81
C ASN A 21 -16.32 18.42 -2.66
N ASP A 22 -15.67 18.31 -3.84
CA ASP A 22 -15.68 17.07 -4.63
C ASP A 22 -14.39 16.25 -4.43
N LYS A 23 -14.53 15.16 -3.67
CA LYS A 23 -13.45 14.22 -3.32
C LYS A 23 -13.12 13.20 -4.42
N ARG A 24 -13.78 13.25 -5.59
CA ARG A 24 -13.68 12.20 -6.63
C ARG A 24 -12.70 12.52 -7.78
N LEU A 25 -12.02 13.66 -7.74
CA LEU A 25 -11.24 14.19 -8.86
C LEU A 25 -9.74 14.31 -8.54
N ILE A 26 -8.89 14.06 -9.55
CA ILE A 26 -7.44 14.18 -9.45
C ILE A 26 -7.00 15.65 -9.51
N ARG A 27 -6.06 15.97 -8.63
CA ARG A 27 -5.49 17.30 -8.43
C ARG A 27 -4.01 17.29 -8.77
N PHE A 28 -3.54 18.40 -9.32
CA PHE A 28 -2.11 18.63 -9.52
C PHE A 28 -1.68 19.92 -8.81
N TYR A 29 -0.47 19.89 -8.25
CA TYR A 29 0.01 20.90 -7.30
C TYR A 29 1.15 21.76 -7.88
N TYR A 30 1.10 23.07 -7.66
CA TYR A 30 2.15 24.04 -8.02
C TYR A 30 2.16 25.22 -7.03
N LYS A 31 3.30 25.46 -6.35
CA LYS A 31 3.51 26.58 -5.40
C LYS A 31 2.35 26.78 -4.39
N GLY A 32 1.93 25.72 -3.70
CA GLY A 32 0.82 25.81 -2.72
C GLY A 32 -0.58 25.97 -3.31
N LYS A 33 -0.70 26.09 -4.64
CA LYS A 33 -1.98 26.11 -5.36
C LYS A 33 -2.24 24.72 -5.95
N CYS A 34 -3.51 24.34 -5.99
CA CYS A 34 -3.97 23.11 -6.63
C CYS A 34 -4.97 23.48 -7.71
N LYS A 35 -4.86 22.83 -8.87
CA LYS A 35 -5.84 22.95 -9.96
C LYS A 35 -6.30 21.56 -10.38
N ARG A 36 -7.51 21.48 -10.93
CA ARG A 36 -7.99 20.27 -11.62
C ARG A 36 -7.18 20.09 -12.89
N TYR A 37 -6.91 18.83 -13.27
CA TYR A 37 -6.26 18.51 -14.54
C TYR A 37 -6.89 19.25 -15.74
N GLU A 38 -8.22 19.25 -15.80
CA GLU A 38 -9.03 19.90 -16.84
C GLU A 38 -8.77 21.41 -16.98
N ILE A 39 -8.28 22.07 -15.92
CA ILE A 39 -8.05 23.52 -15.84
C ILE A 39 -6.57 23.88 -16.06
N ILE A 40 -5.67 22.90 -16.00
CA ILE A 40 -4.22 23.16 -16.06
C ILE A 40 -3.78 23.41 -17.49
N ASP A 41 -4.01 22.48 -18.42
CA ASP A 41 -3.88 22.71 -19.87
C ASP A 41 -4.43 21.48 -20.64
N ARG A 42 -4.99 21.69 -21.84
CA ARG A 42 -5.27 20.63 -22.82
C ARG A 42 -3.98 19.96 -23.34
N LYS A 43 -2.80 20.58 -23.16
CA LYS A 43 -1.49 20.12 -23.67
C LYS A 43 -0.74 19.10 -22.79
N LEU A 44 -1.24 18.79 -21.59
CA LEU A 44 -0.60 17.77 -20.75
C LEU A 44 -0.92 16.36 -21.27
N THR A 45 0.11 15.51 -21.34
CA THR A 45 -0.04 14.10 -21.72
C THR A 45 0.17 13.21 -20.50
N ILE A 46 -0.77 12.28 -20.28
CA ILE A 46 -0.69 11.21 -19.29
C ILE A 46 -0.75 9.90 -20.05
N PHE A 47 0.30 9.07 -19.96
CA PHE A 47 0.31 7.72 -20.56
C PHE A 47 -0.31 6.70 -19.60
N ARG A 48 -1.00 5.70 -20.16
CA ARG A 48 -1.88 4.82 -19.37
C ARG A 48 -1.96 3.41 -19.92
N ASN A 49 -2.17 2.46 -19.03
CA ASN A 49 -2.84 1.19 -19.28
C ASN A 49 -3.91 0.93 -18.19
N ASN A 50 -4.91 0.09 -18.49
CA ASN A 50 -5.85 -0.50 -17.51
C ASN A 50 -6.75 0.44 -16.67
N GLY A 51 -7.76 1.09 -17.28
CA GLY A 51 -8.94 1.60 -16.53
C GLY A 51 -8.77 2.92 -15.76
N PHE A 52 -7.54 3.45 -15.61
CA PHE A 52 -7.29 4.81 -15.11
C PHE A 52 -8.02 5.90 -15.92
N GLU A 53 -8.46 5.58 -17.13
CA GLU A 53 -9.27 6.43 -18.00
C GLU A 53 -10.46 7.07 -17.27
N TYR A 54 -11.16 6.33 -16.40
CA TYR A 54 -12.37 6.79 -15.71
C TYR A 54 -12.13 7.66 -14.47
N LEU A 55 -10.90 7.66 -13.93
CA LEU A 55 -10.52 8.55 -12.82
C LEU A 55 -10.29 9.99 -13.30
N ILE A 56 -9.92 10.14 -14.57
CA ILE A 56 -9.43 11.40 -15.16
C ILE A 56 -10.39 11.92 -16.25
N LYS A 57 -11.31 11.08 -16.75
CA LYS A 57 -12.41 11.51 -17.61
C LYS A 57 -13.45 12.31 -16.81
N ASN A 58 -13.67 13.55 -17.23
CA ASN A 58 -15.06 13.99 -17.42
C ASN A 58 -15.64 13.15 -18.57
N PRO A 59 -16.82 12.53 -18.45
CA PRO A 59 -17.43 11.74 -19.53
C PRO A 59 -17.54 12.47 -20.89
N LEU A 60 -17.37 13.79 -20.90
CA LEU A 60 -17.62 14.70 -22.03
C LEU A 60 -16.38 15.10 -22.86
N GLN A 61 -15.15 14.69 -22.52
CA GLN A 61 -13.94 15.13 -23.26
C GLN A 61 -13.07 13.95 -23.74
N ARG A 62 -13.23 13.56 -25.01
CA ARG A 62 -12.60 12.39 -25.65
C ARG A 62 -11.19 12.60 -26.22
N GLN A 63 -10.60 13.81 -26.20
CA GLN A 63 -9.58 14.15 -27.22
C GLN A 63 -8.08 14.07 -26.85
N ASN A 64 -7.65 13.90 -25.58
CA ASN A 64 -6.23 14.14 -25.21
C ASN A 64 -5.48 12.96 -24.55
N TYR A 65 -5.80 11.69 -24.86
CA TYR A 65 -5.09 10.53 -24.29
C TYR A 65 -4.49 9.65 -25.38
N LYS A 66 -3.19 9.39 -25.28
CA LYS A 66 -2.42 8.61 -26.25
C LYS A 66 -2.29 7.15 -25.80
N SER A 67 -2.40 6.23 -26.76
CA SER A 67 -2.30 4.78 -26.51
C SER A 67 -0.84 4.34 -26.31
N MET A 68 -0.66 3.09 -25.89
CA MET A 68 0.61 2.44 -25.52
C MET A 68 1.73 2.59 -26.57
N ASN A 69 1.40 2.77 -27.85
CA ASN A 69 2.38 2.86 -28.94
C ASN A 69 3.19 4.17 -28.94
N ASP A 70 2.77 5.17 -28.17
CA ASP A 70 3.41 6.49 -28.09
C ASP A 70 4.44 6.61 -26.97
N LEU A 71 4.88 5.53 -26.30
CA LEU A 71 5.89 5.60 -25.23
C LEU A 71 7.27 6.10 -25.68
N LYS A 72 7.54 6.12 -27.00
CA LYS A 72 8.70 6.82 -27.58
C LYS A 72 8.60 8.34 -27.44
N ASN A 73 7.40 8.87 -27.21
CA ASN A 73 7.17 10.28 -26.97
C ASN A 73 7.37 10.57 -25.49
N ASN A 74 8.56 11.05 -25.14
CA ASN A 74 8.90 11.34 -23.76
C ASN A 74 8.09 12.54 -23.18
N LYS A 75 7.24 13.22 -23.96
CA LYS A 75 6.44 14.36 -23.50
C LYS A 75 5.25 13.92 -22.64
N PHE A 76 5.47 13.54 -21.38
CA PHE A 76 4.40 13.29 -20.39
C PHE A 76 4.70 13.85 -19.00
N ILE A 77 3.64 14.04 -18.19
CA ILE A 77 3.76 14.33 -16.75
C ILE A 77 3.72 13.05 -15.93
N ALA A 78 2.77 12.17 -16.19
CA ALA A 78 2.61 10.94 -15.44
C ALA A 78 2.35 9.76 -16.38
N ALA A 79 2.93 8.61 -16.04
CA ALA A 79 2.70 7.35 -16.73
C ALA A 79 2.21 6.30 -15.72
N PHE A 80 1.17 5.56 -16.09
CA PHE A 80 0.49 4.61 -15.22
C PHE A 80 0.38 3.22 -15.85
N GLU A 81 0.93 2.24 -15.15
CA GLU A 81 0.94 0.79 -15.43
C GLU A 81 1.39 0.38 -16.84
N HIS A 82 2.55 -0.29 -16.93
CA HIS A 82 3.14 -0.73 -18.19
C HIS A 82 3.61 -2.19 -18.08
N THR A 83 4.05 -2.80 -19.19
CA THR A 83 4.67 -4.14 -19.15
C THR A 83 5.98 -4.13 -18.36
N LYS A 84 6.48 -5.30 -17.96
CA LYS A 84 7.74 -5.42 -17.18
C LYS A 84 8.90 -4.68 -17.85
N SER A 85 9.16 -4.94 -19.13
CA SER A 85 10.25 -4.32 -19.87
C SER A 85 10.09 -2.79 -19.97
N GLN A 86 8.86 -2.33 -20.21
CA GLN A 86 8.57 -0.89 -20.26
C GLN A 86 8.74 -0.19 -18.91
N GLN A 87 8.43 -0.86 -17.79
CA GLN A 87 8.60 -0.28 -16.46
C GLN A 87 10.07 0.04 -16.18
N GLU A 88 10.96 -0.91 -16.45
CA GLU A 88 12.41 -0.75 -16.24
C GLU A 88 12.97 0.37 -17.13
N GLN A 89 12.64 0.35 -18.42
CA GLN A 89 13.05 1.41 -19.35
C GLN A 89 12.51 2.78 -18.95
N LEU A 90 11.25 2.89 -18.54
CA LEU A 90 10.66 4.17 -18.15
C LEU A 90 11.29 4.73 -16.90
N ILE A 91 11.44 3.91 -15.85
CA ILE A 91 12.02 4.35 -14.57
C ILE A 91 13.42 4.95 -14.77
N MET A 92 14.25 4.31 -15.60
CA MET A 92 15.63 4.78 -15.86
C MET A 92 15.70 6.06 -16.70
N ASN A 93 14.64 6.38 -17.46
CA ASN A 93 14.62 7.51 -18.39
C ASN A 93 13.66 8.64 -17.95
N LEU A 94 13.17 8.63 -16.71
CA LEU A 94 12.30 9.70 -16.21
C LEU A 94 13.09 11.02 -16.11
N SER A 95 12.67 12.03 -16.85
CA SER A 95 13.13 13.41 -16.66
C SER A 95 12.55 14.00 -15.38
N ARG A 96 13.19 15.07 -14.86
CA ARG A 96 12.71 15.78 -13.66
C ARG A 96 11.26 16.24 -13.82
N GLY A 97 10.43 15.97 -12.81
CA GLY A 97 9.01 16.33 -12.79
C GLY A 97 8.10 15.38 -13.57
N GLN A 98 8.63 14.29 -14.13
CA GLN A 98 7.83 13.15 -14.58
C GLN A 98 7.55 12.19 -13.43
N TYR A 99 6.43 11.47 -13.50
CA TYR A 99 5.95 10.60 -12.44
C TYR A 99 5.54 9.23 -12.97
N PHE A 100 5.76 8.20 -12.16
CA PHE A 100 5.44 6.81 -12.50
C PHE A 100 4.86 6.05 -11.33
N ASN A 101 3.83 5.22 -11.57
CA ASN A 101 3.17 4.47 -10.50
C ASN A 101 3.73 3.06 -10.25
N LYS A 102 5.03 2.85 -10.50
CA LYS A 102 5.75 1.64 -10.11
C LYS A 102 7.08 1.99 -9.46
N ILE A 103 7.45 1.21 -8.46
CA ILE A 103 8.72 1.33 -7.75
C ILE A 103 9.57 0.08 -8.08
N PRO A 104 10.88 0.22 -8.36
CA PRO A 104 11.82 -0.89 -8.44
C PRO A 104 11.73 -1.84 -7.24
N GLY A 105 12.05 -3.12 -7.43
CA GLY A 105 12.02 -4.13 -6.36
C GLY A 105 10.63 -4.62 -5.92
N MET A 106 9.53 -3.96 -6.31
CA MET A 106 8.16 -4.33 -5.89
C MET A 106 7.66 -5.70 -6.38
N ARG A 107 8.41 -6.38 -7.25
CA ARG A 107 8.12 -7.78 -7.63
C ARG A 107 8.35 -8.73 -6.47
N THR A 108 9.34 -8.46 -5.63
CA THR A 108 9.58 -9.20 -4.39
C THR A 108 8.31 -9.32 -3.55
N LEU A 109 7.57 -8.22 -3.41
CA LEU A 109 6.31 -8.19 -2.66
C LEU A 109 5.15 -8.92 -3.37
N THR A 110 5.15 -8.94 -4.71
CA THR A 110 3.95 -9.28 -5.50
C THR A 110 4.00 -10.63 -6.19
N TYR A 111 5.18 -11.25 -6.31
CA TYR A 111 5.33 -12.63 -6.72
C TYR A 111 5.29 -13.53 -5.48
N LYS A 112 4.48 -14.59 -5.56
CA LYS A 112 4.11 -15.39 -4.37
C LYS A 112 5.29 -16.14 -3.77
N ASP A 113 6.22 -16.57 -4.61
CA ASP A 113 7.46 -17.27 -4.24
C ASP A 113 8.41 -16.33 -3.48
N THR A 114 8.73 -15.15 -4.04
CA THR A 114 9.60 -14.17 -3.37
C THR A 114 8.97 -13.57 -2.12
N PHE A 115 7.66 -13.35 -2.15
CA PHE A 115 6.88 -12.92 -0.99
C PHE A 115 6.98 -13.95 0.13
N CYS A 116 6.72 -15.23 -0.18
CA CYS A 116 6.81 -16.33 0.78
C CYS A 116 8.22 -16.45 1.37
N ARG A 117 9.26 -16.36 0.54
CA ARG A 117 10.65 -16.40 1.02
C ARG A 117 10.94 -15.28 2.01
N SER A 118 10.52 -14.05 1.71
CA SER A 118 10.73 -12.89 2.61
C SER A 118 9.98 -13.06 3.93
N MET A 119 8.76 -13.60 3.89
CA MET A 119 7.97 -13.94 5.09
C MET A 119 8.64 -15.01 5.97
N GLN A 120 9.22 -16.05 5.36
CA GLN A 120 9.96 -17.09 6.09
C GLN A 120 11.24 -16.56 6.73
N LEU A 121 12.00 -15.73 6.02
CA LEU A 121 13.21 -15.08 6.56
C LEU A 121 12.87 -14.15 7.73
N GLN A 122 11.73 -13.45 7.65
CA GLN A 122 11.23 -12.63 8.75
C GLN A 122 10.84 -13.49 9.96
N GLU A 123 10.16 -14.63 9.76
CA GLU A 123 9.81 -15.56 10.84
C GLU A 123 11.06 -16.11 11.55
N GLN A 124 12.11 -16.48 10.80
CA GLN A 124 13.40 -16.92 11.36
C GLN A 124 14.08 -15.80 12.16
N PHE A 125 14.05 -14.56 11.65
CA PHE A 125 14.60 -13.41 12.35
C PHE A 125 13.87 -13.14 13.67
N GLU A 126 12.54 -13.11 13.65
CA GLU A 126 11.71 -12.89 14.84
C GLU A 126 11.99 -13.97 15.91
N GLN A 127 12.10 -15.23 15.51
CA GLN A 127 12.50 -16.32 16.40
C GLN A 127 13.90 -16.10 16.99
N SER A 128 14.90 -15.75 16.17
CA SER A 128 16.28 -15.52 16.63
C SER A 128 16.40 -14.33 17.60
N LYS A 129 15.46 -13.38 17.53
CA LYS A 129 15.39 -12.18 18.38
C LYS A 129 14.39 -12.31 19.52
N MET A 130 13.74 -13.46 19.68
CA MET A 130 12.66 -13.69 20.66
C MET A 130 11.55 -12.64 20.57
N ILE A 131 11.25 -12.18 19.35
CA ILE A 131 10.16 -11.23 19.08
C ILE A 131 8.85 -12.03 19.06
N PHE A 132 8.01 -11.83 20.06
CA PHE A 132 6.69 -12.44 20.11
C PHE A 132 5.74 -11.76 19.13
N SER A 133 5.50 -12.43 18.00
CA SER A 133 4.71 -11.92 16.88
C SER A 133 3.74 -13.01 16.41
N LYS A 134 2.44 -12.68 16.32
CA LYS A 134 1.46 -13.60 15.72
C LYS A 134 1.82 -13.87 14.26
N LYS A 135 1.75 -15.14 13.85
CA LYS A 135 1.96 -15.58 12.47
C LYS A 135 0.87 -15.02 11.56
N ILE A 136 1.28 -14.30 10.51
CA ILE A 136 0.37 -13.57 9.62
C ILE A 136 0.15 -14.23 8.25
N TYR A 137 0.69 -15.42 8.02
CA TYR A 137 0.55 -16.15 6.75
C TYR A 137 0.53 -17.65 7.02
N GLU A 138 -0.12 -18.43 6.17
CA GLU A 138 -0.06 -19.89 6.28
C GLU A 138 1.27 -20.45 5.76
N LYS A 139 1.68 -21.58 6.34
CA LYS A 139 2.89 -22.29 5.91
C LYS A 139 2.83 -22.54 4.40
N THR A 140 3.87 -22.09 3.72
CA THR A 140 3.95 -22.06 2.26
C THR A 140 5.33 -22.53 1.85
N TYR A 141 5.40 -23.27 0.75
CA TYR A 141 6.61 -23.84 0.16
C TYR A 141 6.77 -23.26 -1.25
N SER A 142 7.92 -22.68 -1.53
CA SER A 142 8.33 -22.26 -2.89
C SER A 142 8.86 -23.46 -3.69
N PRO A 143 9.01 -23.34 -5.03
CA PRO A 143 9.50 -24.44 -5.87
C PRO A 143 10.80 -25.10 -5.38
N ASP A 144 11.74 -24.32 -4.84
CA ASP A 144 13.01 -24.78 -4.26
C ASP A 144 12.84 -25.57 -2.95
N GLN A 145 11.65 -25.53 -2.34
CA GLN A 145 11.31 -26.21 -1.09
C GLN A 145 10.43 -27.45 -1.31
N PHE A 146 10.26 -27.91 -2.55
CA PHE A 146 9.38 -29.05 -2.85
C PHE A 146 9.84 -30.36 -2.22
N ALA A 147 11.16 -30.59 -2.10
CA ALA A 147 11.67 -31.75 -1.37
C ALA A 147 11.27 -31.71 0.13
N GLN A 148 11.32 -30.52 0.75
CA GLN A 148 10.84 -30.34 2.12
C GLN A 148 9.33 -30.58 2.22
N PHE A 149 8.56 -30.03 1.28
CA PHE A 149 7.12 -30.29 1.21
C PHE A 149 6.80 -31.78 1.13
N GLU A 150 7.54 -32.56 0.33
CA GLU A 150 7.31 -34.00 0.21
C GLU A 150 7.53 -34.76 1.52
N MET A 151 8.55 -34.37 2.30
CA MET A 151 8.83 -34.96 3.61
C MET A 151 7.76 -34.59 4.65
N GLU A 152 7.25 -33.37 4.60
CA GLU A 152 6.29 -32.83 5.57
C GLU A 152 4.82 -32.98 5.13
N PHE A 153 4.58 -33.57 3.95
CA PHE A 153 3.25 -33.72 3.38
C PHE A 153 2.36 -34.59 4.26
N ASN A 154 1.18 -34.08 4.58
CA ASN A 154 0.16 -34.80 5.33
C ASN A 154 -1.07 -35.07 4.41
N PRO A 155 -1.40 -36.34 4.10
CA PRO A 155 -2.53 -36.69 3.23
C PRO A 155 -3.91 -36.31 3.80
N ASP A 156 -4.01 -36.10 5.12
CA ASP A 156 -5.24 -35.69 5.79
C ASP A 156 -5.47 -34.17 5.71
N LYS A 157 -4.46 -33.41 5.31
CA LYS A 157 -4.55 -31.96 5.10
C LYS A 157 -4.77 -31.62 3.63
N PHE A 158 -5.51 -30.55 3.39
CA PHE A 158 -5.60 -29.94 2.07
C PHE A 158 -4.56 -28.82 1.91
N TYR A 159 -4.11 -28.65 0.67
CA TYR A 159 -3.16 -27.63 0.27
C TYR A 159 -3.70 -26.86 -0.93
N VAL A 160 -3.18 -25.66 -1.14
CA VAL A 160 -3.44 -24.81 -2.28
C VAL A 160 -2.16 -24.64 -3.09
N SER A 161 -2.14 -25.16 -4.32
CA SER A 161 -1.08 -24.90 -5.29
C SER A 161 -1.46 -23.69 -6.13
N LYS A 162 -0.60 -22.67 -6.19
CA LYS A 162 -0.85 -21.39 -6.88
C LYS A 162 0.32 -21.06 -7.81
N PRO A 163 0.11 -20.65 -9.07
CA PRO A 163 1.21 -20.19 -9.91
C PRO A 163 1.85 -18.93 -9.32
N ALA A 164 3.19 -18.90 -9.23
CA ALA A 164 3.93 -17.88 -8.49
C ALA A 164 3.66 -16.45 -8.98
N GLN A 165 3.51 -16.27 -10.30
CA GLN A 165 3.40 -14.97 -10.96
C GLN A 165 2.02 -14.70 -11.58
N SER A 166 1.04 -15.59 -11.39
CA SER A 166 -0.32 -15.44 -11.92
C SER A 166 -1.25 -14.70 -10.96
N TYR A 167 -2.39 -14.27 -11.48
CA TYR A 167 -3.44 -13.53 -10.76
C TYR A 167 -4.85 -14.05 -11.12
N GLY A 168 -5.86 -13.58 -10.39
CA GLY A 168 -7.27 -13.83 -10.71
C GLY A 168 -7.77 -15.25 -10.45
N GLY A 169 -7.01 -16.07 -9.72
CA GLY A 169 -7.39 -17.45 -9.40
C GLY A 169 -7.09 -18.48 -10.49
N MET A 170 -6.53 -18.07 -11.63
CA MET A 170 -6.19 -18.99 -12.72
C MET A 170 -5.05 -19.93 -12.32
N GLY A 171 -5.26 -21.23 -12.57
CA GLY A 171 -4.27 -22.27 -12.27
C GLY A 171 -4.21 -22.69 -10.80
N ILE A 172 -5.04 -22.11 -9.91
CA ILE A 172 -5.12 -22.53 -8.52
C ILE A 172 -5.72 -23.94 -8.42
N VAL A 173 -5.10 -24.79 -7.62
CA VAL A 173 -5.60 -26.14 -7.32
C VAL A 173 -5.67 -26.32 -5.81
N VAL A 174 -6.84 -26.74 -5.32
CA VAL A 174 -7.00 -27.25 -3.95
C VAL A 174 -6.97 -28.77 -4.01
N SER A 175 -6.10 -29.41 -3.24
CA SER A 175 -5.98 -30.87 -3.22
C SER A 175 -5.20 -31.35 -2.00
N ASN A 176 -5.42 -32.61 -1.62
CA ASN A 176 -4.57 -33.40 -0.74
C ASN A 176 -3.79 -34.48 -1.54
N ASN A 177 -3.44 -34.19 -2.80
CA ASN A 177 -2.73 -35.13 -3.66
C ASN A 177 -1.46 -34.45 -4.20
N LYS A 178 -0.29 -34.99 -3.81
CA LYS A 178 1.03 -34.42 -4.15
C LYS A 178 1.22 -34.15 -5.64
N SER A 179 0.86 -35.09 -6.52
CA SER A 179 1.07 -34.95 -7.97
C SER A 179 0.23 -33.82 -8.59
N ARG A 180 -0.92 -33.49 -7.98
CA ARG A 180 -1.76 -32.35 -8.40
C ARG A 180 -1.22 -31.01 -7.89
N LEU A 181 -0.43 -31.02 -6.81
CA LEU A 181 0.06 -29.82 -6.12
C LEU A 181 1.43 -29.37 -6.62
N MET A 182 2.35 -30.32 -6.81
CA MET A 182 3.74 -30.07 -7.20
C MET A 182 3.85 -29.79 -8.69
N LYS A 183 3.62 -28.53 -9.04
CA LYS A 183 3.73 -28.03 -10.41
C LYS A 183 4.94 -27.11 -10.55
N PRO A 184 5.65 -27.11 -11.69
CA PRO A 184 6.70 -26.13 -11.95
C PRO A 184 6.15 -24.69 -11.81
N ASN A 185 6.96 -23.79 -11.24
CA ASN A 185 6.60 -22.37 -11.05
C ASN A 185 5.35 -22.12 -10.17
N HIS A 186 4.99 -23.08 -9.31
CA HIS A 186 3.93 -22.91 -8.31
C HIS A 186 4.50 -22.82 -6.90
N ILE A 187 3.81 -22.10 -6.03
CA ILE A 187 3.94 -22.27 -4.58
C ILE A 187 2.89 -23.28 -4.09
N ILE A 188 3.17 -23.96 -2.98
CA ILE A 188 2.20 -24.81 -2.28
C ILE A 188 1.98 -24.22 -0.88
N GLN A 189 0.74 -23.94 -0.52
CA GLN A 189 0.37 -23.36 0.78
C GLN A 189 -0.59 -24.30 1.52
N GLU A 190 -0.46 -24.45 2.84
CA GLU A 190 -1.48 -25.14 3.65
C GLU A 190 -2.85 -24.46 3.48
N TYR A 191 -3.91 -25.25 3.28
CA TYR A 191 -5.25 -24.70 3.11
C TYR A 191 -5.76 -24.09 4.42
N VAL A 192 -6.27 -22.85 4.36
CA VAL A 192 -6.89 -22.19 5.50
C VAL A 192 -8.26 -22.80 5.78
N GLU A 193 -8.33 -23.70 6.77
CA GLU A 193 -9.60 -24.23 7.26
C GLU A 193 -10.27 -23.33 8.29
N ASN A 194 -9.49 -22.80 9.24
CA ASN A 194 -10.00 -21.92 10.29
C ASN A 194 -10.12 -20.47 9.78
N VAL A 195 -11.14 -20.22 8.96
CA VAL A 195 -11.43 -18.92 8.38
C VAL A 195 -12.71 -18.34 9.01
N LEU A 196 -12.70 -17.04 9.26
CA LEU A 196 -13.92 -16.30 9.58
C LEU A 196 -14.85 -16.34 8.37
N LEU A 197 -16.10 -16.67 8.59
CA LEU A 197 -17.17 -16.67 7.60
C LEU A 197 -18.05 -15.45 7.83
N TYR A 198 -18.63 -14.96 6.74
CA TYR A 198 -19.65 -13.92 6.78
C TYR A 198 -20.88 -14.44 6.05
N LYS A 199 -21.99 -14.59 6.79
CA LYS A 199 -23.23 -15.22 6.32
C LYS A 199 -22.96 -16.60 5.70
N ASN A 200 -22.14 -17.40 6.38
CA ASN A 200 -21.68 -18.74 5.96
C ASN A 200 -20.82 -18.79 4.68
N HIS A 201 -20.49 -17.65 4.08
CA HIS A 201 -19.58 -17.60 2.93
C HIS A 201 -18.14 -17.34 3.36
N LYS A 202 -17.20 -18.02 2.71
CA LYS A 202 -15.78 -17.65 2.76
C LYS A 202 -15.61 -16.29 2.09
N PHE A 203 -14.72 -15.46 2.62
CA PHE A 203 -14.42 -14.18 2.03
C PHE A 203 -12.93 -13.86 2.07
N ASP A 204 -12.54 -12.85 1.31
CA ASP A 204 -11.30 -12.13 1.52
C ASP A 204 -11.57 -10.63 1.61
N ILE A 205 -10.57 -9.91 2.11
CA ILE A 205 -10.57 -8.47 2.25
C ILE A 205 -9.50 -7.92 1.33
N ARG A 206 -9.90 -7.08 0.39
CA ARG A 206 -9.00 -6.29 -0.44
C ARG A 206 -8.74 -4.95 0.22
N LEU A 207 -7.53 -4.78 0.72
CA LEU A 207 -7.00 -3.50 1.20
C LEU A 207 -6.20 -2.80 0.10
N HIS A 208 -6.29 -1.47 0.03
CA HIS A 208 -5.47 -0.68 -0.88
C HIS A 208 -4.37 0.02 -0.10
N VAL A 209 -3.12 -0.26 -0.46
CA VAL A 209 -1.95 0.29 0.21
C VAL A 209 -1.17 1.13 -0.80
N LEU A 210 -0.97 2.41 -0.48
CA LEU A 210 -0.13 3.31 -1.25
C LEU A 210 1.26 3.35 -0.63
N ILE A 211 2.27 3.05 -1.43
CA ILE A 211 3.68 3.21 -1.07
C ILE A 211 4.20 4.42 -1.84
N THR A 212 4.63 5.46 -1.14
CA THR A 212 5.16 6.69 -1.75
C THR A 212 6.69 6.72 -1.74
N SER A 213 7.33 5.87 -0.94
CA SER A 213 8.78 5.75 -0.86
C SER A 213 9.18 4.42 -0.23
N ILE A 214 10.31 3.87 -0.69
CA ILE A 214 11.02 2.75 -0.05
C ILE A 214 12.35 3.19 0.57
N ASP A 215 12.78 4.42 0.31
CA ASP A 215 13.93 5.02 1.02
C ASP A 215 13.72 6.52 1.27
N PRO A 216 13.20 6.91 2.45
CA PRO A 216 12.76 6.02 3.55
C PRO A 216 11.48 5.24 3.22
N LEU A 217 11.17 4.15 3.93
CA LEU A 217 9.88 3.46 3.78
C LEU A 217 8.72 4.32 4.30
N ILE A 218 7.82 4.70 3.39
CA ILE A 218 6.60 5.47 3.67
C ILE A 218 5.44 4.82 2.92
N ALA A 219 4.42 4.43 3.68
CA ALA A 219 3.22 3.81 3.12
C ALA A 219 1.97 4.21 3.91
N TYR A 220 0.83 4.04 3.23
CA TYR A 220 -0.48 4.46 3.68
C TYR A 220 -1.51 3.39 3.36
N LEU A 221 -2.43 3.13 4.29
CA LEU A 221 -3.55 2.22 4.10
C LEU A 221 -4.83 3.01 3.82
N HIS A 222 -5.51 2.71 2.73
CA HIS A 222 -6.87 3.20 2.47
C HIS A 222 -7.85 2.33 3.23
N TYR A 223 -8.37 2.86 4.33
CA TYR A 223 -9.26 2.10 5.19
C TYR A 223 -10.62 1.76 4.54
N PRO A 224 -11.15 2.55 3.59
CA PRO A 224 -12.25 2.07 2.75
C PRO A 224 -11.75 0.98 1.77
N GLY A 225 -11.68 -0.26 2.25
CA GLY A 225 -11.43 -1.49 1.47
C GLY A 225 -12.74 -2.14 1.01
N HIS A 226 -12.67 -3.39 0.56
CA HIS A 226 -13.87 -4.18 0.29
C HIS A 226 -13.66 -5.66 0.58
N VAL A 227 -14.75 -6.32 0.93
CA VAL A 227 -14.85 -7.76 1.16
C VAL A 227 -15.39 -8.44 -0.08
N ARG A 228 -14.83 -9.57 -0.47
CA ARG A 228 -15.28 -10.36 -1.63
C ARG A 228 -15.69 -11.74 -1.17
N LEU A 229 -16.95 -12.08 -1.40
CA LEU A 229 -17.52 -13.36 -0.99
C LEU A 229 -17.22 -14.43 -2.05
N ALA A 230 -16.98 -15.65 -1.59
CA ALA A 230 -17.11 -16.85 -2.39
C ALA A 230 -18.59 -17.01 -2.81
N LYS A 231 -18.83 -17.59 -3.98
CA LYS A 231 -20.19 -17.67 -4.54
C LYS A 231 -21.09 -18.62 -3.76
N SER A 232 -20.56 -19.76 -3.36
CA SER A 232 -21.29 -20.80 -2.64
C SER A 232 -20.96 -20.76 -1.15
N VAL A 233 -21.85 -21.31 -0.33
CA VAL A 233 -21.65 -21.47 1.12
C VAL A 233 -20.38 -22.28 1.37
N PHE A 234 -19.62 -21.88 2.40
CA PHE A 234 -18.36 -22.53 2.71
C PHE A 234 -18.57 -23.95 3.20
N GLN A 235 -17.74 -24.86 2.67
CA GLN A 235 -17.58 -26.21 3.17
C GLN A 235 -16.09 -26.51 3.25
N LYS A 236 -15.68 -27.25 4.27
CA LYS A 236 -14.30 -27.73 4.36
C LYS A 236 -13.94 -28.55 3.11
N PRO A 237 -12.71 -28.41 2.60
CA PRO A 237 -12.30 -29.17 1.44
C PRO A 237 -12.31 -30.67 1.75
N ASN A 238 -12.78 -31.47 0.79
CA ASN A 238 -12.80 -32.92 0.81
C ASN A 238 -12.60 -33.45 -0.62
N VAL A 239 -12.64 -34.76 -0.81
CA VAL A 239 -12.41 -35.40 -2.12
C VAL A 239 -13.46 -35.01 -3.17
N THR A 240 -14.70 -34.70 -2.77
CA THR A 240 -15.80 -34.40 -3.70
C THR A 240 -15.87 -32.92 -4.05
N ASN A 241 -15.54 -32.01 -3.12
CA ASN A 241 -15.69 -30.57 -3.31
C ASN A 241 -14.38 -29.81 -3.61
N ASN A 242 -13.19 -30.42 -3.50
CA ASN A 242 -11.91 -29.69 -3.68
C ASN A 242 -11.71 -29.03 -5.06
N LYS A 243 -12.44 -29.46 -6.09
CA LYS A 243 -12.42 -28.84 -7.43
C LYS A 243 -13.44 -27.72 -7.57
N ASN A 244 -14.35 -27.57 -6.60
CA ASN A 244 -15.38 -26.55 -6.63
C ASN A 244 -14.81 -25.21 -6.17
N ASN A 245 -14.30 -24.47 -7.15
CA ASN A 245 -13.72 -23.17 -6.91
C ASN A 245 -14.75 -22.16 -6.33
N HIS A 246 -16.06 -22.32 -6.56
CA HIS A 246 -17.09 -21.42 -6.02
C HIS A 246 -17.18 -21.43 -4.49
N ILE A 247 -16.69 -22.50 -3.84
CA ILE A 247 -16.58 -22.63 -2.37
C ILE A 247 -15.24 -22.08 -1.90
N HIS A 248 -14.16 -22.43 -2.59
CA HIS A 248 -12.80 -22.27 -2.07
C HIS A 248 -12.11 -20.96 -2.49
N LEU A 249 -12.55 -20.31 -3.57
CA LEU A 249 -11.96 -19.10 -4.11
C LEU A 249 -12.97 -17.94 -4.15
N THR A 250 -12.48 -16.76 -3.81
CA THR A 250 -13.22 -15.48 -3.78
C THR A 250 -13.03 -14.66 -5.07
N ASN A 251 -12.03 -15.02 -5.89
CA ASN A 251 -11.59 -14.23 -7.04
C ASN A 251 -12.29 -14.56 -8.38
N LEU A 252 -13.02 -15.68 -8.48
CA LEU A 252 -13.53 -16.20 -9.75
C LEU A 252 -14.59 -15.34 -10.44
N HIS A 253 -15.26 -14.46 -9.71
CA HIS A 253 -16.45 -13.76 -10.20
C HIS A 253 -16.24 -12.27 -10.47
N GLN A 254 -15.04 -11.75 -10.19
CA GLN A 254 -14.70 -10.35 -10.49
C GLN A 254 -14.57 -10.06 -12.00
N GLY A 255 -14.53 -11.09 -12.85
CA GLY A 255 -14.54 -10.99 -14.32
C GLY A 255 -15.93 -11.01 -14.97
N GLY A 256 -17.01 -10.87 -14.20
CA GLY A 256 -18.37 -10.81 -14.75
C GLY A 256 -18.57 -9.66 -15.75
N SER A 257 -19.60 -9.77 -16.60
CA SER A 257 -19.91 -8.73 -17.59
C SER A 257 -20.02 -7.34 -16.93
N HIS A 258 -19.53 -6.29 -17.60
CA HIS A 258 -19.48 -4.92 -17.06
C HIS A 258 -20.81 -4.40 -16.47
N ASN A 259 -21.94 -5.01 -16.87
CA ASN A 259 -23.30 -4.59 -16.54
C ASN A 259 -23.95 -5.33 -15.37
N LYS A 260 -23.34 -6.39 -14.83
CA LYS A 260 -23.92 -7.19 -13.74
C LYS A 260 -23.21 -6.96 -12.40
N ILE A 261 -23.98 -7.06 -11.33
CA ILE A 261 -23.47 -7.13 -9.95
C ILE A 261 -23.35 -8.61 -9.63
N PHE A 262 -22.19 -9.02 -9.14
CA PHE A 262 -21.98 -10.39 -8.70
C PHE A 262 -22.83 -10.68 -7.47
N LYS A 263 -23.56 -11.79 -7.54
CA LYS A 263 -24.43 -12.31 -6.48
C LYS A 263 -23.98 -13.70 -6.06
N THR A 264 -24.03 -13.98 -4.76
CA THR A 264 -23.87 -15.35 -4.24
C THR A 264 -25.07 -16.21 -4.62
N ASP A 265 -24.97 -17.53 -4.39
CA ASP A 265 -26.12 -18.44 -4.59
C ASP A 265 -27.31 -18.06 -3.68
N GLU A 266 -27.02 -17.46 -2.53
CA GLU A 266 -27.99 -16.88 -1.57
C GLU A 266 -28.42 -15.44 -1.91
N MET A 267 -28.17 -14.97 -3.14
CA MET A 267 -28.53 -13.64 -3.64
C MET A 267 -27.92 -12.44 -2.90
N LEU A 268 -26.90 -12.67 -2.07
CA LEU A 268 -26.12 -11.61 -1.40
C LEU A 268 -25.27 -10.86 -2.43
N ASP A 269 -25.02 -9.56 -2.20
CA ASP A 269 -24.00 -8.84 -2.96
C ASP A 269 -22.63 -9.46 -2.69
N GLY A 270 -21.99 -10.01 -3.73
CA GLY A 270 -20.73 -10.72 -3.55
C GLY A 270 -19.52 -9.81 -3.34
N VAL A 271 -19.70 -8.49 -3.35
CA VAL A 271 -18.72 -7.53 -2.85
C VAL A 271 -19.41 -6.56 -1.91
N VAL A 272 -18.85 -6.41 -0.71
CA VAL A 272 -19.37 -5.57 0.37
C VAL A 272 -18.29 -4.55 0.75
N ASN A 273 -18.68 -3.31 1.05
CA ASN A 273 -17.70 -2.32 1.51
C ASN A 273 -17.19 -2.68 2.91
N LEU A 274 -15.91 -2.45 3.17
CA LEU A 274 -15.31 -2.83 4.46
C LEU A 274 -15.96 -2.11 5.64
N ASP A 275 -16.39 -0.85 5.47
CA ASP A 275 -17.09 -0.12 6.54
C ASP A 275 -18.45 -0.73 6.89
N GLN A 276 -19.18 -1.23 5.89
CA GLN A 276 -20.44 -1.95 6.12
C GLN A 276 -20.17 -3.28 6.85
N PHE A 277 -19.19 -4.05 6.36
CA PHE A 277 -18.77 -5.29 7.01
C PHE A 277 -18.40 -5.05 8.48
N MET A 278 -17.61 -4.02 8.77
CA MET A 278 -17.21 -3.65 10.13
C MET A 278 -18.39 -3.21 10.99
N SER A 279 -19.37 -2.49 10.43
CA SER A 279 -20.60 -2.14 11.14
C SER A 279 -21.39 -3.38 11.54
N GLU A 280 -21.50 -4.37 10.64
CA GLU A 280 -22.22 -5.61 10.91
C GLU A 280 -21.52 -6.50 11.97
N VAL A 281 -20.20 -6.42 12.11
CA VAL A 281 -19.47 -7.10 13.21
C VAL A 281 -19.98 -6.66 14.57
N ASP A 282 -20.22 -5.36 14.76
CA ASP A 282 -20.68 -4.83 16.04
C ASP A 282 -22.21 -4.94 16.20
N SER A 283 -22.98 -4.75 15.11
CA SER A 283 -24.44 -4.70 15.18
C SER A 283 -25.14 -6.05 15.05
N ASP A 284 -24.53 -7.01 14.35
CA ASP A 284 -25.14 -8.29 14.00
C ASP A 284 -24.11 -9.45 14.03
N PRO A 285 -23.47 -9.71 15.19
CA PRO A 285 -22.35 -10.66 15.30
C PRO A 285 -22.73 -12.11 14.94
N GLN A 286 -24.01 -12.48 14.95
CA GLN A 286 -24.50 -13.80 14.54
C GLN A 286 -24.27 -14.10 13.04
N HIS A 287 -24.02 -13.09 12.21
CA HIS A 287 -23.61 -13.30 10.82
C HIS A 287 -22.20 -13.87 10.68
N PHE A 288 -21.46 -13.99 11.78
CA PHE A 288 -20.07 -14.43 11.83
C PHE A 288 -19.91 -15.65 12.73
N ASN A 289 -18.93 -16.49 12.43
CA ASN A 289 -18.59 -17.67 13.23
C ASN A 289 -17.40 -17.40 14.18
N PHE A 290 -17.40 -16.27 14.89
CA PHE A 290 -16.32 -15.95 15.81
C PHE A 290 -16.22 -16.97 16.95
N ALA A 291 -14.99 -17.33 17.32
CA ALA A 291 -14.70 -18.20 18.46
C ALA A 291 -14.75 -17.46 19.82
N LYS A 292 -14.72 -16.12 19.78
CA LYS A 292 -14.78 -15.23 20.95
C LYS A 292 -15.51 -13.94 20.57
N ASN A 293 -15.84 -13.10 21.55
CA ASN A 293 -16.35 -11.77 21.24
C ASN A 293 -15.23 -10.89 20.63
N ILE A 294 -15.51 -10.25 19.49
CA ILE A 294 -14.54 -9.43 18.76
C ILE A 294 -15.25 -8.17 18.28
N SER A 295 -14.63 -7.02 18.54
CA SER A 295 -15.13 -5.73 18.07
C SER A 295 -14.60 -5.41 16.67
N SER A 296 -15.34 -4.58 15.93
CA SER A 296 -14.84 -4.05 14.67
C SER A 296 -13.52 -3.30 14.83
N ASN A 297 -13.31 -2.59 15.95
CA ASN A 297 -12.08 -1.86 16.25
C ASN A 297 -10.85 -2.77 16.38
N GLU A 298 -11.01 -3.94 17.01
CA GLU A 298 -9.96 -4.98 17.08
C GLU A 298 -9.60 -5.45 15.66
N LEU A 299 -10.59 -5.76 14.84
CA LEU A 299 -10.37 -6.16 13.44
C LEU A 299 -9.66 -5.06 12.62
N LYS A 300 -10.01 -3.78 12.79
CA LYS A 300 -9.31 -2.67 12.10
C LYS A 300 -7.84 -2.63 12.48
N THR A 301 -7.56 -2.75 13.78
CA THR A 301 -6.21 -2.76 14.34
C THR A 301 -5.40 -3.94 13.81
N ASN A 302 -6.02 -5.11 13.70
CA ASN A 302 -5.39 -6.31 13.16
C ASN A 302 -5.05 -6.15 11.67
N LEU A 303 -5.90 -5.50 10.86
CA LEU A 303 -5.60 -5.22 9.44
C LEU A 303 -4.46 -4.21 9.25
N VAL A 304 -4.39 -3.17 10.10
CA VAL A 304 -3.27 -2.22 10.10
C VAL A 304 -1.97 -2.94 10.44
N THR A 305 -1.97 -3.71 11.54
CA THR A 305 -0.80 -4.47 12.01
C THR A 305 -0.35 -5.50 10.96
N LEU A 306 -1.29 -6.21 10.33
CA LEU A 306 -1.01 -7.13 9.22
C LEU A 306 -0.28 -6.40 8.09
N THR A 307 -0.81 -5.26 7.67
CA THR A 307 -0.25 -4.49 6.55
C THR A 307 1.16 -3.99 6.87
N GLU A 308 1.38 -3.53 8.09
CA GLU A 308 2.71 -3.10 8.57
C GLU A 308 3.70 -4.26 8.55
N LYS A 309 3.33 -5.40 9.15
CA LYS A 309 4.18 -6.60 9.16
C LYS A 309 4.51 -7.11 7.76
N VAL A 310 3.53 -7.13 6.85
CA VAL A 310 3.74 -7.52 5.45
C VAL A 310 4.81 -6.67 4.80
N LEU A 311 4.74 -5.34 4.97
CA LEU A 311 5.72 -4.43 4.37
C LEU A 311 7.08 -4.52 5.05
N ILE A 312 7.13 -4.66 6.38
CA ILE A 312 8.38 -4.85 7.15
C ILE A 312 9.10 -6.12 6.69
N ALA A 313 8.38 -7.25 6.60
CA ALA A 313 8.95 -8.54 6.25
C ALA A 313 9.62 -8.55 4.87
N ASN A 314 9.04 -7.82 3.91
CA ASN A 314 9.50 -7.75 2.52
C ASN A 314 10.43 -6.55 2.24
N TYR A 315 10.55 -5.61 3.19
CA TYR A 315 11.32 -4.39 3.00
C TYR A 315 12.80 -4.62 2.59
N PRO A 316 13.55 -5.53 3.25
CA PRO A 316 14.97 -5.75 2.95
C PRO A 316 15.22 -6.07 1.48
N GLU A 317 14.49 -7.04 0.95
CA GLU A 317 14.66 -7.55 -0.41
C GLU A 317 14.09 -6.56 -1.45
N ILE A 318 13.03 -5.81 -1.13
CA ILE A 318 12.55 -4.72 -2.00
C ILE A 318 13.62 -3.64 -2.15
N LEU A 319 14.23 -3.21 -1.04
CA LEU A 319 15.25 -2.17 -1.05
C LEU A 319 16.49 -2.62 -1.82
N GLU A 320 16.97 -3.84 -1.56
CA GLU A 320 18.15 -4.40 -2.25
C GLU A 320 17.93 -4.48 -3.76
N GLU A 321 16.79 -5.00 -4.22
CA GLU A 321 16.46 -5.08 -5.64
C GLU A 321 16.29 -3.69 -6.28
N ALA A 322 15.77 -2.73 -5.53
CA ALA A 322 15.66 -1.36 -6.02
C ALA A 322 17.04 -0.71 -6.18
N GLN A 323 17.97 -0.92 -5.25
CA GLN A 323 19.33 -0.37 -5.32
C GLN A 323 20.11 -0.92 -6.51
N LYS A 324 19.88 -2.19 -6.91
CA LYS A 324 20.47 -2.80 -8.13
C LYS A 324 20.09 -2.08 -9.43
N THR A 325 19.01 -1.28 -9.44
CA THR A 325 18.59 -0.55 -10.65
C THR A 325 19.39 0.72 -10.91
N ASN A 326 20.25 1.18 -10.00
CA ASN A 326 20.93 2.47 -10.06
C ASN A 326 20.00 3.70 -10.14
N TYR A 327 18.68 3.51 -9.97
CA TYR A 327 17.75 4.62 -9.85
C TYR A 327 17.97 5.33 -8.50
N ASN A 328 18.13 6.65 -8.51
CA ASN A 328 18.27 7.43 -7.28
C ASN A 328 16.96 7.40 -6.48
N LEU A 329 16.94 6.65 -5.37
CA LEU A 329 15.75 6.50 -4.53
C LEU A 329 15.45 7.74 -3.68
N HIS A 330 16.37 8.70 -3.58
CA HIS A 330 16.34 9.81 -2.64
C HIS A 330 15.85 11.15 -3.22
N LEU A 331 15.40 11.16 -4.48
CA LEU A 331 14.88 12.34 -5.16
C LEU A 331 13.77 13.05 -4.36
N TRP A 332 13.75 14.39 -4.41
CA TRP A 332 12.66 15.19 -3.86
C TRP A 332 12.22 16.28 -4.86
N PRO A 333 10.94 16.34 -5.26
CA PRO A 333 9.87 15.40 -4.94
C PRO A 333 10.15 13.99 -5.47
N LYS A 334 9.56 12.99 -4.81
CA LYS A 334 9.56 11.62 -5.33
C LYS A 334 8.87 11.59 -6.70
N GLN A 335 9.39 10.77 -7.59
CA GLN A 335 8.82 10.54 -8.92
C GLN A 335 8.03 9.23 -8.99
N LEU A 336 8.33 8.30 -8.09
CA LEU A 336 7.75 6.97 -8.07
C LEU A 336 6.81 6.81 -6.88
N PHE A 337 5.69 6.13 -7.12
CA PHE A 337 4.77 5.65 -6.09
C PHE A 337 4.16 4.33 -6.56
N GLN A 338 3.51 3.56 -5.71
CA GLN A 338 2.80 2.37 -6.15
C GLN A 338 1.61 2.07 -5.24
N ILE A 339 0.46 1.77 -5.84
CA ILE A 339 -0.67 1.21 -5.12
C ILE A 339 -0.62 -0.30 -5.27
N VAL A 340 -0.64 -1.02 -4.15
CA VAL A 340 -0.75 -2.48 -4.10
C VAL A 340 -2.05 -2.90 -3.43
N GLY A 341 -2.55 -4.08 -3.79
CA GLY A 341 -3.73 -4.68 -3.17
C GLY A 341 -3.30 -5.77 -2.20
N VAL A 342 -3.54 -5.62 -0.90
CA VAL A 342 -3.30 -6.71 0.06
C VAL A 342 -4.59 -7.53 0.17
N ASP A 343 -4.50 -8.82 -0.12
CA ASP A 343 -5.61 -9.77 -0.02
C ASP A 343 -5.50 -10.46 1.33
N ALA A 344 -6.38 -10.11 2.26
CA ALA A 344 -6.34 -10.57 3.64
C ALA A 344 -7.58 -11.40 4.01
N TYR A 345 -7.51 -12.09 5.14
CA TYR A 345 -8.65 -12.73 5.79
C TYR A 345 -8.49 -12.66 7.31
N PHE A 346 -9.57 -12.96 8.02
CA PHE A 346 -9.54 -13.20 9.46
C PHE A 346 -9.72 -14.68 9.72
N ASP A 347 -9.07 -15.19 10.77
CA ASP A 347 -9.50 -16.46 11.38
C ASP A 347 -10.66 -16.23 12.37
N THR A 348 -11.16 -17.31 12.97
CA THR A 348 -12.28 -17.25 13.92
C THR A 348 -11.92 -16.52 15.23
N ASN A 349 -10.64 -16.29 15.52
CA ASN A 349 -10.16 -15.47 16.63
C ASN A 349 -9.97 -14.00 16.24
N GLY A 350 -10.34 -13.62 15.01
CA GLY A 350 -10.22 -12.27 14.47
C GLY A 350 -8.79 -11.88 14.11
N ASP A 351 -7.84 -12.81 14.11
CA ASP A 351 -6.47 -12.54 13.72
C ASP A 351 -6.37 -12.38 12.20
N ALA A 352 -5.76 -11.28 11.77
CA ALA A 352 -5.62 -10.95 10.37
C ALA A 352 -4.41 -11.66 9.75
N LYS A 353 -4.63 -12.30 8.61
CA LYS A 353 -3.60 -13.00 7.83
C LYS A 353 -3.70 -12.63 6.35
N VAL A 354 -2.61 -12.84 5.61
CA VAL A 354 -2.48 -12.48 4.19
C VAL A 354 -2.53 -13.72 3.28
N PHE A 355 -3.29 -13.63 2.20
CA PHE A 355 -3.27 -14.60 1.10
C PHE A 355 -2.18 -14.27 0.07
N GLU A 356 -2.12 -13.00 -0.35
CA GLU A 356 -1.17 -12.48 -1.34
C GLU A 356 -1.15 -10.94 -1.36
N VAL A 357 -0.18 -10.36 -2.07
CA VAL A 357 -0.16 -8.93 -2.42
C VAL A 357 -0.16 -8.78 -3.94
N ASN A 358 -1.11 -8.00 -4.44
CA ASN A 358 -1.33 -7.75 -5.85
C ASN A 358 -0.61 -6.47 -6.32
N LYS A 359 0.02 -6.53 -7.50
CA LYS A 359 0.89 -5.49 -8.09
C LYS A 359 0.23 -4.15 -8.44
N GLY A 360 -1.08 -4.07 -8.33
CA GLY A 360 -1.87 -2.93 -8.75
C GLY A 360 -3.33 -3.12 -8.39
N VAL A 361 -4.09 -2.04 -8.53
CA VAL A 361 -5.53 -2.06 -8.35
C VAL A 361 -6.18 -2.18 -9.71
N ASN A 362 -7.10 -3.13 -9.88
CA ASN A 362 -7.90 -3.17 -11.10
C ASN A 362 -8.85 -1.96 -11.11
N MET A 363 -8.51 -0.96 -11.93
CA MET A 363 -9.29 0.27 -12.08
C MET A 363 -10.34 0.19 -13.19
N GLN A 364 -10.61 -0.99 -13.75
CA GLN A 364 -11.67 -1.15 -14.74
C GLN A 364 -13.03 -0.78 -14.14
N TYR A 365 -13.79 -0.01 -14.91
CA TYR A 365 -15.10 0.45 -14.51
C TYR A 365 -16.15 -0.62 -14.84
N THR A 366 -16.75 -1.18 -13.80
CA THR A 366 -17.85 -2.13 -13.87
C THR A 366 -18.95 -1.69 -12.91
N LYS A 367 -20.19 -2.17 -13.10
CA LYS A 367 -21.28 -1.89 -12.15
C LYS A 367 -20.93 -2.32 -10.72
N GLN A 368 -20.12 -3.37 -10.57
CA GLN A 368 -19.57 -3.82 -9.30
C GLN A 368 -18.58 -2.81 -8.72
N THR A 369 -17.57 -2.39 -9.48
CA THR A 369 -16.52 -1.49 -8.97
C THR A 369 -17.06 -0.10 -8.63
N LYS A 370 -18.20 0.33 -9.21
CA LYS A 370 -18.93 1.53 -8.77
C LYS A 370 -19.37 1.49 -7.30
N ARG A 371 -19.73 0.32 -6.78
CA ARG A 371 -20.17 0.15 -5.38
C ARG A 371 -19.00 0.10 -4.40
N THR A 372 -17.78 -0.09 -4.90
CA THR A 372 -16.57 -0.19 -4.08
C THR A 372 -15.84 1.14 -3.96
N TYR A 373 -15.04 1.28 -2.91
CA TYR A 373 -14.17 2.44 -2.74
C TYR A 373 -12.90 2.43 -3.61
N ILE A 374 -12.72 1.47 -4.52
CA ILE A 374 -11.55 1.35 -5.40
C ILE A 374 -11.22 2.67 -6.13
N ARG A 375 -12.25 3.31 -6.71
CA ARG A 375 -12.08 4.58 -7.43
C ARG A 375 -11.57 5.69 -6.51
N LYS A 376 -12.17 5.78 -5.32
CA LYS A 376 -11.78 6.75 -4.30
C LYS A 376 -10.35 6.50 -3.83
N ALA A 377 -9.98 5.25 -3.58
CA ALA A 377 -8.64 4.86 -3.16
C ALA A 377 -7.57 5.29 -4.18
N ALA A 378 -7.81 5.10 -5.48
CA ALA A 378 -6.85 5.52 -6.49
C ALA A 378 -6.78 7.05 -6.67
N ALA A 379 -7.93 7.75 -6.64
CA ALA A 379 -7.95 9.21 -6.71
C ALA A 379 -7.24 9.85 -5.51
N ASP A 380 -7.56 9.39 -4.30
CA ASP A 380 -6.92 9.87 -3.08
C ASP A 380 -5.43 9.53 -3.08
N ALA A 381 -5.01 8.39 -3.63
CA ALA A 381 -3.60 8.05 -3.70
C ALA A 381 -2.79 9.01 -4.56
N ILE A 382 -3.31 9.36 -5.74
CA ILE A 382 -2.64 10.31 -6.65
C ILE A 382 -2.61 11.71 -6.03
N ASN A 383 -3.70 12.11 -5.37
CA ASN A 383 -3.77 13.38 -4.65
C ASN A 383 -2.79 13.41 -3.46
N LEU A 384 -2.70 12.33 -2.69
CA LEU A 384 -1.79 12.17 -1.56
C LEU A 384 -0.33 12.30 -2.01
N PHE A 385 0.06 11.48 -2.99
CA PHE A 385 1.39 11.52 -3.58
C PHE A 385 1.73 12.93 -4.11
N GLY A 386 0.76 13.59 -4.74
CA GLY A 386 0.86 15.00 -5.09
C GLY A 386 1.64 15.22 -6.38
N VAL A 387 1.15 14.63 -7.48
CA VAL A 387 1.69 14.87 -8.84
C VAL A 387 1.73 16.37 -9.12
N ARG A 388 2.90 16.87 -9.51
CA ARG A 388 3.13 18.31 -9.73
C ARG A 388 3.10 18.66 -11.20
N TRP A 389 2.85 19.93 -11.47
CA TRP A 389 2.92 20.54 -12.79
C TRP A 389 3.65 21.87 -12.66
N TYR A 390 4.17 22.37 -13.78
CA TYR A 390 5.03 23.53 -13.79
C TYR A 390 4.59 24.51 -14.87
N LYS A 391 4.98 25.78 -14.71
CA LYS A 391 4.77 26.84 -15.70
C LYS A 391 6.09 27.48 -16.05
N ASP A 392 6.33 27.76 -17.33
CA ASP A 392 7.47 28.56 -17.77
C ASP A 392 7.43 30.01 -17.23
N LYS A 393 8.48 30.78 -17.55
CA LYS A 393 8.60 32.19 -17.17
C LYS A 393 7.47 33.06 -17.74
N GLN A 394 6.82 32.63 -18.82
CA GLN A 394 5.69 33.28 -19.48
C GLN A 394 4.33 32.85 -18.89
N GLY A 395 4.34 31.92 -17.93
CA GLY A 395 3.14 31.45 -17.24
C GLY A 395 2.37 30.35 -17.98
N SER A 396 2.91 29.82 -19.09
CA SER A 396 2.32 28.69 -19.82
C SER A 396 2.67 27.37 -19.16
N VAL A 397 1.75 26.41 -19.18
CA VAL A 397 2.01 25.08 -18.62
C VAL A 397 3.04 24.35 -19.47
N ILE A 398 4.07 23.81 -18.82
CA ILE A 398 5.11 23.06 -19.51
C ILE A 398 5.02 21.58 -19.22
N ASN A 399 5.44 20.80 -20.22
CA ASN A 399 5.82 19.42 -20.00
C ASN A 399 7.15 19.39 -19.21
N PRO A 400 7.27 18.65 -18.10
CA PRO A 400 8.46 18.64 -17.25
C PRO A 400 9.75 18.25 -17.97
N MET A 401 9.65 17.57 -19.12
CA MET A 401 10.77 17.30 -20.01
C MET A 401 11.57 18.54 -20.43
N TYR A 402 10.94 19.70 -20.53
CA TYR A 402 11.63 20.96 -20.87
C TYR A 402 12.37 21.57 -19.65
N GLY A 403 12.55 20.75 -18.61
CA GLY A 403 12.80 21.18 -17.25
C GLY A 403 14.21 21.00 -16.73
N GLU A 404 15.17 20.57 -17.56
CA GLU A 404 16.59 20.57 -17.15
C GLU A 404 17.07 21.97 -16.73
N SER A 405 16.41 23.03 -17.24
CA SER A 405 16.67 24.43 -16.92
C SER A 405 15.52 25.15 -16.17
N HIS A 406 14.51 24.43 -15.67
CA HIS A 406 13.34 25.09 -15.06
C HIS A 406 13.52 25.34 -13.55
N PRO A 407 13.52 26.60 -13.07
CA PRO A 407 13.90 26.95 -11.70
C PRO A 407 12.94 26.42 -10.63
N ASP A 408 11.69 26.13 -10.99
CA ASP A 408 10.69 25.63 -10.04
C ASP A 408 10.65 24.09 -9.92
N ILE A 409 11.36 23.36 -10.79
CA ILE A 409 11.53 21.91 -10.63
C ILE A 409 12.74 21.74 -9.71
N PRO A 410 12.64 21.07 -8.55
CA PRO A 410 13.79 20.92 -7.66
C PRO A 410 14.95 20.20 -8.35
N ASP A 411 16.16 20.73 -8.13
CA ASP A 411 17.38 20.07 -8.58
C ASP A 411 17.74 18.96 -7.60
N ASN A 412 17.90 17.77 -8.15
CA ASN A 412 18.15 16.55 -7.40
C ASN A 412 19.60 16.06 -7.53
N THR A 413 20.50 16.91 -8.02
CA THR A 413 21.97 16.74 -8.04
C THR A 413 22.60 16.88 -6.65
N VAL A 414 21.83 16.69 -5.58
CA VAL A 414 22.32 16.86 -4.22
C VAL A 414 23.19 15.66 -3.85
N ASP A 415 24.43 15.92 -3.44
CA ASP A 415 25.32 14.86 -2.93
C ASP A 415 24.66 14.11 -1.77
N GLU A 416 24.78 12.78 -1.79
CA GLU A 416 24.29 11.89 -0.75
C GLU A 416 25.18 11.94 0.49
N THR A 417 25.26 13.13 1.08
CA THR A 417 25.94 13.38 2.35
C THR A 417 24.94 13.27 3.49
N TYR A 418 25.38 12.63 4.58
CA TYR A 418 24.57 12.36 5.76
C TYR A 418 25.15 13.06 6.98
N SER A 419 24.30 13.52 7.88
CA SER A 419 24.72 14.25 9.08
C SER A 419 25.41 13.35 10.13
N THR A 420 25.25 12.04 10.01
CA THR A 420 25.77 11.02 10.90
C THR A 420 25.87 9.68 10.15
N THR A 421 26.25 8.61 10.85
CA THR A 421 26.34 7.26 10.28
C THR A 421 25.15 6.41 10.71
N LEU A 422 24.80 5.37 9.93
CA LEU A 422 23.76 4.42 10.32
C LEU A 422 24.07 3.77 11.69
N GLN A 423 25.34 3.45 11.97
CA GLN A 423 25.76 2.87 13.25
C GLN A 423 25.47 3.81 14.44
N GLN A 424 25.73 5.11 14.29
CA GLN A 424 25.42 6.11 15.31
C GLN A 424 23.91 6.21 15.56
N ILE A 425 23.10 6.23 14.49
CA ILE A 425 21.63 6.19 14.59
C ILE A 425 21.19 4.91 15.31
N LEU A 426 21.68 3.73 14.91
CA LEU A 426 21.36 2.46 15.58
C LEU A 426 21.67 2.47 17.08
N SER A 427 22.71 3.19 17.51
CA SER A 427 23.06 3.39 18.93
C SER A 427 22.19 4.43 19.68
N GLY A 428 21.15 4.98 19.04
CA GLY A 428 20.27 6.00 19.60
C GLY A 428 20.82 7.42 19.53
N LYS A 429 21.94 7.65 18.83
CA LYS A 429 22.52 8.99 18.65
C LYS A 429 21.95 9.65 17.40
N VAL A 430 20.90 10.43 17.56
CA VAL A 430 20.29 11.21 16.46
C VAL A 430 20.51 12.70 16.70
N ASN A 431 21.05 13.42 15.71
CA ASN A 431 21.14 14.87 15.73
C ASN A 431 20.26 15.51 14.65
N THR A 432 19.06 15.92 15.03
CA THR A 432 18.11 16.57 14.11
C THR A 432 18.34 18.08 13.93
N LYS A 433 19.33 18.68 14.62
CA LYS A 433 19.62 20.12 14.53
C LYS A 433 20.44 20.49 13.29
N LYS A 434 21.30 19.59 12.80
CA LYS A 434 22.20 19.82 11.66
C LYS A 434 21.93 18.84 10.51
N LEU A 435 20.67 18.74 10.10
CA LEU A 435 20.30 17.89 8.96
C LEU A 435 20.85 18.45 7.64
N THR A 436 21.41 17.55 6.84
CA THR A 436 21.76 17.73 5.43
C THR A 436 20.51 17.98 4.58
N LYS A 437 20.70 18.33 3.30
CA LYS A 437 19.59 18.63 2.40
C LYS A 437 18.73 17.38 2.10
N ILE A 438 19.36 16.23 1.87
CA ILE A 438 18.67 14.95 1.60
C ILE A 438 17.81 14.51 2.79
N GLU A 439 18.34 14.65 4.02
CA GLU A 439 17.59 14.34 5.25
C GLU A 439 16.41 15.30 5.45
N LYS A 440 16.62 16.61 5.25
CA LYS A 440 15.53 17.61 5.30
C LYS A 440 14.42 17.31 4.29
N ASN A 441 14.81 16.91 3.08
CA ASN A 441 13.86 16.55 2.01
C ASN A 441 13.01 15.32 2.41
N CYS A 442 13.62 14.32 3.04
CA CYS A 442 12.92 13.16 3.61
C CYS A 442 11.81 13.58 4.59
N PHE A 443 12.09 14.47 5.55
CA PHE A 443 11.06 14.96 6.47
C PHE A 443 10.00 15.83 5.80
N LYS A 444 10.40 16.66 4.83
CA LYS A 444 9.50 17.54 4.08
C LYS A 444 8.44 16.74 3.31
N GLN A 445 8.82 15.60 2.74
CA GLN A 445 7.89 14.71 2.03
C GLN A 445 6.73 14.26 2.93
N ILE A 446 7.02 13.73 4.13
CA ILE A 446 5.99 13.20 5.03
C ILE A 446 5.06 14.29 5.53
N GLN A 447 5.59 15.49 5.80
CA GLN A 447 4.78 16.63 6.18
C GLN A 447 3.83 17.04 5.05
N GLU A 448 4.32 17.06 3.81
CA GLU A 448 3.51 17.37 2.63
C GLU A 448 2.43 16.31 2.37
N GLU A 449 2.80 15.02 2.37
CA GLU A 449 1.86 13.91 2.16
C GLU A 449 0.81 13.83 3.28
N GLY A 450 1.22 14.08 4.53
CA GLY A 450 0.33 14.13 5.69
C GLY A 450 -0.75 15.22 5.60
N SER A 451 -0.53 16.27 4.80
CA SER A 451 -1.56 17.26 4.52
C SER A 451 -2.58 16.79 3.48
N ARG A 452 -2.30 15.73 2.70
CA ARG A 452 -3.08 15.28 1.52
C ARG A 452 -3.65 13.87 1.64
N LEU A 453 -3.84 13.39 2.87
CA LEU A 453 -4.21 12.00 3.16
C LEU A 453 -5.48 11.49 2.47
N GLY A 454 -6.50 12.33 2.25
CA GLY A 454 -7.78 11.85 1.71
C GLY A 454 -8.38 10.78 2.62
N GLY A 455 -8.73 9.61 2.07
CA GLY A 455 -9.18 8.43 2.81
C GLY A 455 -8.08 7.48 3.30
N TYR A 456 -6.81 7.87 3.16
CA TYR A 456 -5.67 7.07 3.62
C TYR A 456 -5.25 7.45 5.05
N THR A 457 -4.70 6.46 5.75
CA THR A 457 -4.02 6.64 7.03
C THR A 457 -2.56 6.22 6.88
N ARG A 458 -1.61 7.00 7.42
CA ARG A 458 -0.18 6.65 7.39
C ARG A 458 0.07 5.45 8.29
N LEU A 459 0.76 4.44 7.75
CA LEU A 459 1.27 3.31 8.53
C LEU A 459 2.43 3.79 9.42
N ARG A 460 2.48 3.28 10.65
CA ARG A 460 3.35 3.77 11.73
C ARG A 460 4.49 2.78 12.00
N PHE A 461 5.28 2.50 10.97
CA PHE A 461 6.44 1.60 11.05
C PHE A 461 7.43 1.95 12.16
N GLU A 462 7.49 3.22 12.58
CA GLU A 462 8.33 3.61 13.68
C GLU A 462 7.98 2.89 15.00
N ASN A 463 6.75 2.40 15.17
CA ASN A 463 6.34 1.61 16.33
C ASN A 463 6.87 0.16 16.30
N HIS A 464 7.46 -0.26 15.18
CA HIS A 464 7.91 -1.63 14.93
C HIS A 464 9.39 -1.68 14.52
N ILE A 465 10.18 -0.71 15.01
CA ILE A 465 11.57 -0.52 14.57
C ILE A 465 12.46 -1.74 14.80
N ASP A 466 12.15 -2.52 15.85
CA ASP A 466 12.88 -3.74 16.22
C ASP A 466 12.49 -4.96 15.38
N TRP A 467 11.42 -4.87 14.60
CA TRP A 467 10.97 -5.94 13.70
C TRP A 467 11.69 -5.91 12.35
N PHE A 468 12.39 -4.83 12.02
CA PHE A 468 13.13 -4.74 10.76
C PHE A 468 14.42 -5.57 10.82
N ARG A 469 14.58 -6.52 9.87
CA ARG A 469 15.85 -7.24 9.65
C ARG A 469 16.98 -6.29 9.29
N ASN A 470 16.71 -5.33 8.42
CA ASN A 470 17.61 -4.24 8.07
C ASN A 470 16.80 -2.97 7.73
N THR A 471 17.48 -1.82 7.74
CA THR A 471 16.88 -0.53 7.35
C THR A 471 17.89 0.30 6.56
N SER A 472 17.43 1.10 5.61
CA SER A 472 18.26 2.18 5.06
C SER A 472 18.58 3.25 6.12
N TYR A 473 19.57 4.08 5.83
CA TYR A 473 19.93 5.23 6.66
C TYR A 473 18.73 6.17 6.89
N LEU A 474 18.06 6.60 5.82
CA LEU A 474 16.95 7.56 5.93
C LEU A 474 15.74 6.95 6.63
N THR A 475 15.45 5.67 6.41
CA THR A 475 14.39 4.94 7.13
C THR A 475 14.65 4.96 8.63
N ARG A 476 15.87 4.61 9.05
CA ARG A 476 16.22 4.57 10.47
C ARG A 476 16.21 5.97 11.10
N LEU A 477 16.80 6.95 10.42
CA LEU A 477 16.82 8.35 10.86
C LEU A 477 15.40 8.88 11.11
N LEU A 478 14.51 8.64 10.14
CA LEU A 478 13.14 9.08 10.19
C LEU A 478 12.41 8.47 11.39
N TYR A 479 12.46 7.15 11.53
CA TYR A 479 11.69 6.44 12.55
C TYR A 479 12.13 6.81 13.97
N GLN A 480 13.43 6.91 14.22
CA GLN A 480 13.91 7.36 15.53
C GLN A 480 13.50 8.80 15.83
N THR A 481 13.60 9.70 14.85
CA THR A 481 13.14 11.09 15.01
C THR A 481 11.63 11.16 15.32
N LEU A 482 10.81 10.31 14.70
CA LEU A 482 9.36 10.27 14.96
C LEU A 482 9.05 9.71 16.36
N LEU A 483 9.74 8.65 16.78
CA LEU A 483 9.62 8.08 18.13
C LEU A 483 9.99 9.10 19.21
N GLU A 484 11.12 9.79 19.07
CA GLU A 484 11.55 10.83 20.02
C GLU A 484 10.49 11.93 20.15
N LYS A 485 9.93 12.39 19.02
CA LYS A 485 8.85 13.39 19.00
C LYS A 485 7.59 12.89 19.71
N GLN A 486 7.23 11.62 19.50
CA GLN A 486 6.08 11.00 20.14
C GLN A 486 6.27 10.88 21.65
N GLN A 487 7.43 10.41 22.11
CA GLN A 487 7.77 10.33 23.53
C GLN A 487 7.76 11.72 24.19
N LEU A 488 8.32 12.73 23.53
CA LEU A 488 8.31 14.10 24.03
C LEU A 488 6.88 14.65 24.16
N MET A 489 6.01 14.36 23.18
CA MET A 489 4.61 14.76 23.22
C MET A 489 3.85 14.06 24.36
N GLN A 490 4.07 12.76 24.56
CA GLN A 490 3.47 11.99 25.66
C GLN A 490 3.89 12.54 27.03
N ARG A 491 5.19 12.84 27.23
CA ARG A 491 5.69 13.46 28.48
C ARG A 491 5.03 14.82 28.74
N LYS A 492 4.84 15.64 27.70
CA LYS A 492 4.13 16.93 27.82
C LYS A 492 2.67 16.74 28.23
N LEU A 493 1.96 15.79 27.62
CA LEU A 493 0.56 15.49 27.96
C LEU A 493 0.42 15.00 29.40
N GLN A 494 1.30 14.09 29.84
CA GLN A 494 1.34 13.62 31.23
C GLN A 494 1.59 14.77 32.22
N LYS A 495 2.50 15.70 31.89
CA LYS A 495 2.74 16.89 32.71
C LYS A 495 1.49 17.78 32.80
N ILE A 496 0.80 18.03 31.69
CA ILE A 496 -0.45 18.81 31.67
C ILE A 496 -1.52 18.14 32.52
N GLN A 497 -1.67 16.82 32.44
CA GLN A 497 -2.64 16.07 33.23
C GLN A 497 -2.34 16.12 34.72
N ARG A 498 -1.06 16.01 35.12
CA ARG A 498 -0.65 16.18 36.52
C ARG A 498 -0.98 17.57 37.06
N LEU A 499 -0.69 18.63 36.28
CA LEU A 499 -0.99 20.01 36.66
C LEU A 499 -2.49 20.26 36.77
N ARG A 500 -3.31 19.67 35.90
CA ARG A 500 -4.78 19.75 35.99
C ARG A 500 -5.30 19.06 37.25
N ASN A 501 -4.79 17.86 37.55
CA ASN A 501 -5.21 17.13 38.73
C ASN A 501 -4.82 17.89 40.01
N GLN A 502 -3.62 18.49 40.07
CA GLN A 502 -3.21 19.35 41.19
C GLN A 502 -4.16 20.54 41.36
N LYS A 503 -4.50 21.25 40.28
CA LYS A 503 -5.43 22.39 40.34
C LYS A 503 -6.83 22.00 40.84
N ILE A 504 -7.32 20.82 40.47
CA ILE A 504 -8.60 20.29 40.97
C ILE A 504 -8.51 19.99 42.47
N THR A 505 -7.40 19.39 42.92
CA THR A 505 -7.18 19.13 44.35
C THR A 505 -7.05 20.42 45.15
N ASP A 506 -6.39 21.45 44.61
CA ASP A 506 -6.24 22.76 45.25
C ASP A 506 -7.55 23.58 45.25
N GLU A 507 -8.48 23.33 44.33
CA GLU A 507 -9.82 23.93 44.30
C GLU A 507 -10.84 23.18 45.18
N GLN A 508 -10.52 21.94 45.60
CA GLN A 508 -11.35 21.10 46.48
C GLN A 508 -10.97 21.21 47.96
N ASN A 509 -9.76 21.69 48.26
CA ASN A 509 -9.28 22.04 49.60
C ASN A 509 -9.50 23.53 49.87
#